data_AF-A0A7X8QU98-F1
#
_entry.id   AF-A0A7X8QU98-F1
#
_cell.length_a   1.000
_cell.length_b   1.000
_cell.length_c   1.000
_cell.angle_alpha   90.00
_cell.angle_beta   90.00
_cell.angle_gamma   90.00
#
_symmetry.space_group_name_H-M   'P 1'
#
loop_
_entity.id
_entity.type
_entity.pdbx_description
1 polymer ?
#
loop_
_entity_poly.entity_id
_entity_poly.type
_entity_poly.pdbx_seq_one_letter_code
_entity_poly.pdbx_strand_id
1 'polypeptide(L)' 'MKISALVIVALAVLVTAIRAASFDRVWSGAGGDSDWHNSANWEPSAASPQPGERVLLADSCGNY' A
#
# COMPACT_ATOMS: atom_id res chain seq x y z
N MET A 1 -15.89 10.12 39.15
CA MET A 1 -14.93 9.80 38.08
C MET A 1 -14.76 11.02 37.19
N LYS A 2 -13.64 11.74 37.30
CA LYS A 2 -13.28 12.78 36.33
C LYS A 2 -12.30 12.13 35.35
N ILE A 3 -12.82 11.48 34.31
CA ILE A 3 -11.96 11.17 33.16
C ILE A 3 -11.59 12.54 32.60
N SER A 4 -10.35 12.98 32.85
CA SER A 4 -9.89 14.32 32.48
C SER A 4 -10.06 14.55 30.99
N ALA A 5 -10.56 15.72 30.59
CA ALA A 5 -10.71 16.10 29.18
C ALA A 5 -9.41 15.91 28.38
N LEU A 6 -8.26 16.03 29.05
CA LEU A 6 -6.94 15.79 28.50
C LEU A 6 -6.72 14.34 28.02
N VAL A 7 -7.27 13.36 28.73
CA VAL A 7 -7.20 11.92 28.35
C VAL A 7 -8.06 11.65 27.12
N ILE A 8 -9.25 12.28 27.05
CA ILE A 8 -10.17 12.15 25.91
C ILE A 8 -9.54 12.78 24.65
N VAL A 9 -8.94 13.97 24.79
CA VAL A 9 -8.25 14.63 23.68
C VAL A 9 -7.02 13.84 23.24
N ALA A 10 -6.22 13.31 24.17
CA ALA A 10 -5.06 12.48 23.83
C ALA A 10 -5.46 11.20 23.08
N LEU A 11 -6.54 10.54 23.49
CA LEU A 11 -7.09 9.37 22.77
C LEU A 11 -7.62 9.73 21.39
N ALA A 12 -8.33 10.86 21.25
CA ALA A 12 -8.83 11.30 19.95
C ALA A 12 -7.69 11.63 18.97
N VAL A 13 -6.60 12.27 19.45
CA VAL A 13 -5.40 12.52 18.65
C VAL A 13 -4.70 11.20 18.27
N LEU A 14 -4.59 10.25 19.21
CA LEU A 14 -3.95 8.96 18.94
C LEU A 14 -4.71 8.13 17.89
N VAL A 15 -6.05 8.15 17.90
CA VAL A 15 -6.88 7.43 16.92
C VAL A 15 -6.75 7.99 15.50
N THR A 16 -6.48 9.29 15.35
CA THR A 16 -6.37 9.94 14.01
C THR A 16 -5.01 9.78 13.35
N ALA A 17 -3.98 9.38 14.09
CA ALA A 17 -2.60 9.27 13.59
C ALA A 17 -2.31 7.96 12.84
N ILE A 18 -3.24 6.99 12.79
CA ILE A 18 -3.05 5.75 12.05
C ILE A 18 -3.29 6.02 10.56
N ARG A 19 -2.25 6.42 9.85
CA ARG A 19 -2.23 6.41 8.38
C ARG A 19 -1.57 5.12 7.92
N ALA A 20 -2.20 4.41 6.99
CA ALA A 20 -1.54 3.31 6.28
C ALA A 20 -0.35 3.89 5.52
N ALA A 21 0.84 3.34 5.73
CA ALA A 21 2.00 3.69 4.92
C ALA A 21 1.72 3.27 3.47
N SER A 22 1.76 4.22 2.54
CA SER A 22 1.70 3.93 1.11
C SER A 22 3.08 3.47 0.65
N PHE A 23 3.15 2.32 0.00
CA PHE A 23 4.36 1.84 -0.67
C PHE A 23 4.14 1.86 -2.18
N ASP A 24 5.24 2.06 -2.92
CA ASP A 24 5.23 1.92 -4.38
C ASP A 24 5.19 0.43 -4.71
N ARG A 25 4.26 0.05 -5.59
CA ARG A 25 4.06 -1.30 -6.09
C ARG A 25 4.53 -1.36 -7.54
N VAL A 26 5.51 -2.22 -7.83
CA VAL A 26 6.11 -2.32 -9.16
C VAL A 26 5.57 -3.54 -9.90
N TRP A 27 5.11 -3.37 -11.13
CA TRP A 27 4.82 -4.49 -12.03
C TRP A 27 6.12 -5.08 -12.57
N SER A 28 6.39 -6.35 -12.27
CA SER A 28 7.56 -7.09 -12.76
C SER A 28 7.24 -8.03 -13.92
N GLY A 29 5.99 -8.53 -14.00
CA GLY A 29 5.59 -9.56 -14.94
C GLY A 29 6.26 -10.93 -14.69
N ALA A 30 6.88 -11.13 -13.53
CA ALA A 30 7.63 -12.35 -13.22
C ALA A 30 6.75 -13.61 -13.09
N GLY A 31 5.43 -13.47 -12.98
CA GLY A 31 4.46 -14.56 -13.05
C GLY A 31 4.30 -15.17 -14.45
N GLY A 32 4.85 -14.53 -15.49
CA GLY A 32 4.80 -15.03 -16.87
C GLY A 32 3.45 -14.88 -17.55
N ASP A 33 2.55 -14.09 -16.96
CA ASP A 33 1.23 -13.78 -17.48
C ASP A 33 0.94 -12.27 -17.37
N SER A 34 -0.26 -11.84 -17.74
CA SER A 34 -0.72 -10.45 -17.63
C SER A 34 -1.85 -10.30 -16.60
N ASP A 35 -1.97 -11.23 -15.66
CA ASP A 35 -3.00 -11.21 -14.62
C ASP A 35 -2.58 -10.27 -13.48
N TRP A 36 -3.38 -9.21 -13.28
CA TRP A 36 -3.17 -8.22 -12.22
C TRP A 36 -3.45 -8.78 -10.82
N HIS A 37 -4.13 -9.93 -10.72
CA HIS A 37 -4.40 -10.62 -9.47
C HIS A 37 -3.32 -11.65 -9.10
N ASN A 38 -2.44 -12.01 -10.04
CA ASN A 38 -1.30 -12.87 -9.74
C ASN A 38 -0.24 -12.08 -8.97
N SER A 39 -0.07 -12.39 -7.69
CA SER A 39 0.93 -11.74 -6.81
C SER A 39 2.37 -11.92 -7.28
N ALA A 40 2.65 -12.93 -8.12
CA ALA A 40 3.97 -13.12 -8.69
C ALA A 40 4.35 -12.05 -9.73
N ASN A 41 3.39 -11.27 -10.24
CA ASN A 41 3.67 -10.16 -11.17
C ASN A 41 4.04 -8.84 -10.46
N TRP A 42 4.07 -8.82 -9.13
CA TRP A 42 4.15 -7.62 -8.31
C TRP A 42 5.37 -7.64 -7.40
N GLU A 43 6.06 -6.50 -7.29
CA GLU A 43 7.19 -6.30 -6.38
C GLU A 43 6.94 -5.13 -5.41
N PRO A 44 7.25 -5.27 -4.11
CA PRO A 44 7.68 -6.51 -3.44
C PRO A 44 6.59 -7.58 -3.52
N SER A 45 6.96 -8.85 -3.58
CA SER A 45 6.02 -9.98 -3.71
C SER A 45 4.93 -9.92 -2.63
N ALA A 46 3.74 -9.46 -3.02
CA ALA A 46 2.58 -9.34 -2.16
C ALA A 46 1.32 -9.47 -3.01
N ALA A 47 0.17 -9.61 -2.34
CA ALA A 47 -1.13 -9.58 -3.02
C ALA A 47 -1.25 -8.32 -3.89
N SER A 48 -2.12 -8.38 -4.90
CA SER A 48 -2.44 -7.27 -5.81
C SER A 48 -2.46 -5.90 -5.12
N PRO A 49 -2.03 -4.82 -5.79
CA PRO A 49 -1.94 -3.49 -5.20
C PRO A 49 -3.19 -3.08 -4.39
N GLN A 50 -2.98 -2.48 -3.23
CA GLN A 50 -4.03 -2.05 -2.32
C GLN A 50 -4.41 -0.57 -2.55
N PRO A 51 -5.64 -0.15 -2.16
CA PRO A 51 -6.02 1.25 -2.23
C PRO A 51 -5.04 2.16 -1.48
N GLY A 52 -4.56 3.21 -2.16
CA GLY A 52 -3.59 4.16 -1.62
C GLY A 52 -2.13 3.82 -1.96
N GLU A 53 -1.86 2.67 -2.58
CA GLU A 53 -0.55 2.36 -3.15
C GLU A 53 -0.38 3.04 -4.52
N ARG A 54 0.86 3.41 -4.83
CA ARG A 54 1.23 3.92 -6.15
C ARG A 54 1.70 2.74 -7.01
N VAL A 55 1.07 2.54 -8.16
CA VAL A 55 1.51 1.51 -9.12
C VAL A 55 2.55 2.10 -10.06
N LEU A 56 3.70 1.45 -10.13
CA LEU A 56 4.77 1.67 -11.10
C LEU A 56 4.73 0.53 -12.10
N LEU A 57 4.31 0.84 -13.32
CA LEU A 57 4.51 -0.06 -14.43
C LEU A 57 5.95 0.17 -14.89
N ALA A 58 6.86 -0.74 -14.52
CA ALA A 58 8.18 -0.68 -15.08
C ALA A 58 8.02 -1.05 -16.56
N ASP A 59 8.24 -0.08 -17.44
CA ASP A 59 8.29 -0.30 -18.88
C ASP A 59 9.52 -1.17 -19.17
N SER A 60 9.46 -2.45 -18.88
CA SER A 60 10.31 -3.47 -19.49
C SER A 60 9.86 -3.76 -20.93
N CYS A 61 9.03 -2.88 -21.50
CA CYS A 61 8.97 -2.66 -22.95
C CYS A 61 10.36 -2.23 -23.42
N GLY A 62 11.21 -3.23 -23.64
CA GLY A 62 12.38 -3.09 -24.48
C GLY A 62 11.94 -2.35 -25.74
N ASN A 63 12.68 -1.28 -26.03
CA ASN A 63 12.72 -0.49 -27.25
C ASN A 63 11.66 -0.84 -28.30
N TYR A 64 10.74 0.09 -28.57
CA TYR A 64 9.98 0.09 -29.83
C TYR A 64 10.93 0.00 -31.04
#